data_AF-A0A2N0NE59-F1
#
_entry.id   AF-A0A2N0NE59-F1
#
_cell.length_a   1.000
_cell.length_b   1.000
_cell.length_c   1.000
_cell.angle_alpha   90.00
_cell.angle_beta   90.00
_cell.angle_gamma   90.00
#
_symmetry.space_group_name_H-M   'P 1'
#
loop_
_entity.id
_entity.type
_entity.pdbx_description
1 polymer ?
#
loop_
_entity_poly.entity_id
_entity_poly.type
_entity_poly.pdbx_seq_one_letter_code
_entity_poly.pdbx_strand_id
1 'polypeptide(L)'
;DSEIESPDYALVLLSDNETESSVKLVNKKPKTSWVWAYWDEEIREVKGVLRQVIVCKVIDTANQIPCRKTYIKSSGSISNAINHLRNKHDITKNGKIVKVG
;
A
#
# COMPACT_ATOMS: atom_id res chain seq x y z
N ASP A 1 -2.80 19.58 -34.58
CA ASP A 1 -2.28 20.74 -33.85
C ASP A 1 -2.91 20.77 -32.47
N SER A 2 -2.15 20.40 -31.44
CA SER A 2 -2.44 20.61 -30.02
C SER A 2 -1.15 20.30 -29.27
N GLU A 3 -0.19 21.21 -29.40
CA GLU A 3 0.92 21.33 -28.47
C GLU A 3 0.36 21.73 -27.10
N ILE A 4 0.66 20.95 -26.06
CA ILE A 4 0.72 21.49 -24.71
C ILE A 4 2.07 21.09 -24.14
N GLU A 5 2.97 22.05 -24.28
CA GLU A 5 4.30 22.13 -23.71
C GLU A 5 4.25 22.12 -22.17
N SER A 6 5.33 21.64 -21.57
CA SER A 6 5.56 21.40 -20.14
C SER A 6 5.53 22.68 -19.28
N PRO A 7 5.62 22.58 -17.94
CA PRO A 7 6.97 22.78 -17.41
C PRO A 7 7.40 21.84 -16.29
N ASP A 8 8.70 21.55 -16.31
CA ASP A 8 9.57 21.14 -15.22
C ASP A 8 9.36 21.99 -13.95
N TYR A 9 9.06 21.38 -12.81
CA TYR A 9 9.50 21.90 -11.51
C TYR A 9 9.75 20.75 -10.52
N ALA A 10 11.03 20.44 -10.36
CA ALA A 10 11.56 19.89 -9.12
C ALA A 10 11.66 21.02 -8.10
N LEU A 11 11.25 20.78 -6.84
CA LEU A 11 11.95 21.38 -5.71
C LEU A 11 11.79 20.51 -4.46
N VAL A 12 12.94 20.16 -3.90
CA VAL A 12 13.13 19.41 -2.66
C VAL A 12 13.88 20.34 -1.71
N LEU A 13 13.66 20.12 -0.39
CA LEU A 13 14.50 20.46 0.77
C LEU A 13 14.16 21.81 1.45
N LEU A 14 14.14 21.98 2.79
CA LEU A 14 14.41 21.14 3.97
C LEU A 14 13.90 21.89 5.24
N SER A 15 13.75 21.13 6.33
CA SER A 15 13.87 21.49 7.77
C SER A 15 12.97 22.56 8.44
N ASP A 16 12.27 22.06 9.46
CA ASP A 16 12.02 22.61 10.79
C ASP A 16 11.21 23.91 10.96
N ASN A 17 9.89 23.77 11.18
CA ASN A 17 9.27 24.13 12.46
C ASN A 17 7.80 23.68 12.49
N GLU A 18 7.32 23.57 13.71
CA GLU A 18 6.06 23.02 14.18
C GLU A 18 4.79 23.59 13.51
N THR A 19 3.69 22.86 13.75
CA THR A 19 2.27 23.23 13.62
C THR A 19 1.51 22.92 12.31
N GLU A 20 0.62 21.95 12.48
CA GLU A 20 -0.69 21.75 11.84
C GLU A 20 -0.81 21.41 10.34
N SER A 21 -1.08 20.11 10.12
CA SER A 21 -2.18 19.61 9.28
C SER A 21 -2.41 20.34 7.96
N SER A 22 -1.62 19.99 6.93
CA SER A 22 -2.13 19.94 5.57
C SER A 22 -1.37 18.94 4.71
N VAL A 23 -2.17 18.16 4.01
CA VAL A 23 -1.88 16.92 3.29
C VAL A 23 -0.69 17.05 2.33
N LYS A 24 0.41 16.32 2.61
CA LYS A 24 1.43 16.03 1.57
C LYS A 24 0.81 15.12 0.52
N LEU A 25 0.37 15.70 -0.59
CA LEU A 25 0.00 14.96 -1.79
C LEU A 25 1.28 14.38 -2.41
N VAL A 26 1.74 13.25 -1.88
CA VAL A 26 2.79 12.46 -2.50
C VAL A 26 2.17 11.83 -3.75
N ASN A 27 2.46 12.40 -4.92
CA ASN A 27 2.11 11.84 -6.24
C ASN A 27 2.77 10.46 -6.42
N LYS A 28 2.17 9.42 -5.84
CA LYS A 28 2.50 8.03 -6.13
C LYS A 28 1.88 7.70 -7.48
N LYS A 29 2.68 7.21 -8.44
CA LYS A 29 2.14 6.61 -9.68
C LYS A 29 0.98 5.67 -9.31
N PRO A 30 -0.17 5.73 -10.00
CA PRO A 30 -1.32 4.91 -9.67
C PRO A 30 -0.91 3.45 -9.71
N LYS A 31 -1.09 2.76 -8.60
CA LYS A 31 -0.69 1.36 -8.50
C LYS A 31 -1.73 0.54 -9.26
N THR A 32 -1.35 0.04 -10.44
CA THR A 32 -2.26 -0.62 -11.39
C THR A 32 -2.59 -2.07 -11.03
N SER A 33 -1.90 -2.67 -10.06
CA SER A 33 -2.15 -4.06 -9.67
C SER A 33 -3.31 -4.18 -8.67
N TRP A 34 -4.24 -5.11 -8.95
CA TRP A 34 -5.43 -5.43 -8.12
C TRP A 34 -5.10 -5.70 -6.65
N VAL A 35 -3.88 -6.17 -6.38
CA VAL A 35 -3.39 -6.47 -5.02
C VAL A 35 -3.49 -5.24 -4.13
N TRP A 36 -3.23 -4.03 -4.65
CA TRP A 36 -3.18 -2.81 -3.86
C TRP A 36 -4.55 -2.36 -3.31
N ALA A 37 -5.65 -2.93 -3.78
CA ALA A 37 -6.96 -2.74 -3.16
C ALA A 37 -7.01 -3.29 -1.72
N TYR A 38 -6.11 -4.20 -1.35
CA TYR A 38 -6.12 -4.90 -0.06
C TYR A 38 -4.91 -4.61 0.84
N TRP A 39 -3.99 -3.76 0.38
CA TRP A 39 -2.74 -3.46 1.07
C TRP A 39 -2.48 -1.96 1.12
N ASP A 40 -2.19 -1.46 2.32
CA ASP A 40 -1.67 -0.10 2.50
C ASP A 40 -0.15 -0.10 2.54
N GLU A 41 0.46 1.06 2.26
CA GLU A 41 1.89 1.28 2.44
C GLU A 41 2.14 2.21 3.60
N GLU A 42 3.05 1.81 4.47
CA GLU A 42 3.46 2.58 5.63
C GLU A 42 4.98 2.63 5.70
N ILE A 43 5.52 3.62 6.42
CA ILE A 43 6.91 3.64 6.86
C ILE A 43 6.89 3.21 8.32
N ARG A 44 7.66 2.17 8.66
CA ARG A 44 7.82 1.71 10.04
C ARG A 44 9.29 1.56 10.39
N GLU A 45 9.61 1.85 11.63
CA GLU A 45 10.92 1.57 12.18
C GLU A 45 11.05 0.06 12.44
N VAL A 46 12.08 -0.56 11.85
CA VAL A 46 12.40 -1.97 12.04
C VAL A 46 13.88 -2.05 12.40
N LYS A 47 14.16 -2.38 13.66
CA LYS A 47 15.52 -2.46 14.23
C LYS A 47 16.32 -1.16 14.07
N GLY A 48 15.73 -0.02 14.44
CA GLY A 48 16.41 1.29 14.34
C GLY A 48 16.45 1.90 12.94
N VAL A 49 15.84 1.24 11.94
CA VAL A 49 15.88 1.69 10.54
C VAL A 49 14.47 1.85 10.00
N LEU A 50 14.16 3.02 9.43
CA LEU A 50 12.90 3.26 8.72
C LEU A 50 12.83 2.42 7.44
N ARG A 51 11.82 1.55 7.36
CA ARG A 51 11.56 0.71 6.18
C ARG A 51 10.15 0.92 5.67
N GLN A 52 10.00 0.91 4.35
CA GLN A 52 8.68 0.80 3.73
C GLN A 52 8.13 -0.60 3.97
N VAL A 53 6.90 -0.68 4.46
CA VAL A 53 6.17 -1.93 4.66
C VAL A 53 4.83 -1.87 3.94
N ILE A 54 4.32 -3.04 3.57
CA ILE A 54 2.94 -3.21 3.12
C ILE A 54 2.13 -3.86 4.23
N VAL A 55 0.91 -3.37 4.47
CA VAL A 55 0.03 -3.78 5.57
C VAL A 55 -1.30 -4.29 5.03
N CYS A 56 -1.69 -5.51 5.39
CA CYS A 56 -2.98 -6.07 5.01
C CYS A 56 -4.12 -5.33 5.72
N LYS A 57 -5.04 -4.76 4.94
CA LYS A 57 -6.22 -4.05 5.46
C LYS A 57 -7.52 -4.84 5.36
N VAL A 58 -7.47 -6.11 4.96
CA VAL A 58 -8.65 -6.97 4.90
C VAL A 58 -9.21 -7.16 6.32
N ILE A 59 -10.53 -6.95 6.46
CA ILE A 59 -11.27 -7.19 7.69
C ILE A 59 -11.78 -8.63 7.65
N ASP A 60 -11.44 -9.41 8.68
CA ASP A 60 -11.99 -10.76 8.82
C ASP A 60 -13.47 -10.65 9.16
N THR A 61 -14.33 -11.23 8.32
CA THR A 61 -15.79 -11.15 8.49
C THR A 61 -16.25 -11.85 9.77
N ALA A 62 -15.51 -12.85 10.25
CA ALA A 62 -15.86 -13.61 11.45
C ALA A 62 -15.73 -12.77 12.73
N ASN A 63 -14.71 -11.90 12.78
CA ASN A 63 -14.33 -11.19 14.01
C ASN A 63 -14.40 -9.66 13.89
N GLN A 64 -14.64 -9.11 12.69
CA GLN A 64 -14.52 -7.68 12.38
C GLN A 64 -13.14 -7.08 12.72
N ILE A 65 -12.12 -7.93 12.86
CA ILE A 65 -10.75 -7.55 13.19
C ILE A 65 -9.96 -7.37 11.88
N PRO A 66 -9.24 -6.26 11.70
CA PRO A 66 -8.36 -6.08 10.55
C PRO A 66 -7.14 -7.00 10.66
N CYS A 67 -6.76 -7.65 9.56
CA CYS A 67 -5.66 -8.62 9.55
C CYS A 67 -4.32 -8.03 9.99
N ARG A 68 -3.97 -6.83 9.47
CA ARG A 68 -2.76 -6.05 9.81
C ARG A 68 -1.43 -6.77 9.58
N LYS A 69 -1.41 -7.91 8.87
CA LYS A 69 -0.18 -8.61 8.50
C LYS A 69 0.73 -7.70 7.70
N THR A 70 2.01 -7.67 8.07
CA THR A 70 3.03 -6.80 7.48
C THR A 70 4.10 -7.56 6.71
N TYR A 71 4.56 -6.97 5.60
CA TYR A 71 5.77 -7.38 4.89
C TYR A 71 6.65 -6.17 4.60
N ILE A 72 7.97 -6.33 4.67
CA ILE A 72 8.90 -5.31 4.16
C ILE A 72 8.70 -5.21 2.66
N LYS A 73 8.52 -4.00 2.14
CA LYS A 73 8.32 -3.76 0.72
C LYS A 73 9.63 -4.05 -0.02
N SER A 74 9.60 -5.06 -0.88
CA SER A 74 10.71 -5.51 -1.72
C SER A 74 10.15 -6.16 -3.00
N SER A 75 10.99 -6.49 -3.97
CA SER A 75 10.53 -7.16 -5.21
C SER A 75 9.76 -8.46 -4.94
N GLY A 76 10.13 -9.21 -3.90
CA GLY A 76 9.44 -10.44 -3.49
C GLY A 76 8.19 -10.24 -2.62
N SER A 77 7.95 -9.04 -2.09
CA SER A 77 6.86 -8.83 -1.14
C SER A 77 5.47 -8.92 -1.78
N ILE A 78 5.36 -8.69 -3.10
CA ILE A 78 4.09 -8.78 -3.82
C ILE A 78 3.61 -10.23 -3.93
N SER A 79 4.50 -11.20 -4.19
CA SER A 79 4.14 -12.62 -4.21
C SER A 79 3.66 -13.09 -2.84
N ASN A 80 4.33 -12.64 -1.77
CA ASN A 80 3.92 -12.92 -0.39
C ASN A 80 2.53 -12.32 -0.08
N ALA A 81 2.29 -11.09 -0.52
CA ALA A 81 1.00 -10.42 -0.37
C ALA A 81 -0.13 -11.16 -1.11
N ILE A 82 0.08 -11.57 -2.36
CA ILE A 82 -0.89 -12.36 -3.13
C ILE A 82 -1.17 -13.69 -2.44
N ASN A 83 -0.14 -14.41 -2.02
CA ASN A 83 -0.28 -15.71 -1.36
C ASN A 83 -1.04 -15.58 -0.02
N HIS A 84 -0.80 -14.50 0.72
CA HIS A 84 -1.55 -14.20 1.94
C HIS A 84 -3.04 -13.98 1.67
N LEU A 85 -3.39 -13.15 0.68
CA LEU A 85 -4.80 -12.91 0.31
C LEU A 85 -5.53 -14.21 -0.05
N ARG A 86 -4.87 -15.11 -0.79
CA ARG A 86 -5.44 -16.41 -1.17
C ARG A 86 -5.66 -17.34 0.01
N ASN A 87 -4.65 -17.52 0.85
CA ASN A 87 -4.69 -18.56 1.89
C ASN A 87 -5.35 -18.11 3.19
N LYS A 88 -5.46 -16.79 3.43
CA LYS A 88 -6.04 -16.25 4.67
C LYS A 88 -7.39 -15.58 4.47
N HIS A 89 -7.69 -15.10 3.28
CA HIS A 89 -8.93 -14.37 3.01
C HIS A 89 -9.73 -14.96 1.85
N ASP A 90 -9.25 -16.04 1.22
CA ASP A 90 -9.82 -16.64 0.01
C ASP A 90 -10.03 -15.58 -1.11
N ILE A 91 -9.16 -14.57 -1.18
CA ILE A 91 -9.21 -13.49 -2.18
C ILE A 91 -8.23 -13.78 -3.31
N THR A 92 -8.72 -13.71 -4.54
CA THR A 92 -7.92 -13.83 -5.78
C THR A 92 -8.11 -12.62 -6.69
N LYS A 93 -7.38 -12.59 -7.81
CA LYS A 93 -7.57 -11.56 -8.86
C LYS A 93 -9.00 -11.49 -9.41
N ASN A 94 -9.76 -12.59 -9.28
CA ASN A 94 -11.14 -12.70 -9.77
C ASN A 94 -12.17 -12.37 -8.66
N GLY A 95 -11.74 -11.93 -7.48
CA GLY A 95 -12.59 -11.71 -6.31
C GLY A 95 -12.48 -12.81 -5.25
N LYS A 96 -13.42 -12.79 -4.28
CA LYS A 96 -13.51 -13.73 -3.16
C LYS A 96 -14.04 -15.08 -3.64
N ILE A 97 -13.34 -16.17 -3.33
CA ILE A 97 -13.80 -17.53 -3.61
C ILE A 97 -14.90 -17.85 -2.60
N VAL A 98 -16.11 -18.11 -3.09
CA VAL A 98 -17.16 -18.74 -2.29
C VAL A 98 -16.86 -20.24 -2.27
N LYS A 99 -16.45 -20.78 -1.12
CA LYS A 99 -16.42 -22.24 -0.94
C LYS A 99 -17.87 -22.72 -0.86
N VAL A 100 -18.33 -23.41 -1.89
CA VAL A 100 -19.55 -24.23 -1.81
C VAL A 100 -19.19 -25.44 -0.96
N GLY A 101 -19.69 -25.46 0.27
CA GLY A 101 -19.60 -26.59 1.20
C GLY A 101 -20.87 -27.41 1.16
#